data_AF-A0A7J7JA48-F1
#
_entry.id   AF-A0A7J7JA48-F1
#
_cell.length_a   1.000
_cell.length_b   1.000
_cell.length_c   1.000
_cell.angle_alpha   90.00
_cell.angle_beta   90.00
_cell.angle_gamma   90.00
#
_symmetry.space_group_name_H-M   'P 1'
#
loop_
_entity.id
_entity.type
_entity.pdbx_description
1 polymer ?
#
loop_
_entity_poly.entity_id
_entity_poly.type
_entity_poly.pdbx_seq_one_letter_code
_entity_poly.pdbx_strand_id
1 'polypeptide(L)'
;MAATRKLRGFLDGKNNYDTNQVTSIQKAVNKEENPTKIKHVRSIIISTHHEQGSSTFWSTVCKLPLQSSGPLCWKFCHVLHKVIREGHNNCIFDSMRYLTWLEDLSKVWSHLPENFGPVNAHYLKMLTNRLTFHKKHIKIPGNLEIKDQLLAEITGHEANGYFEFALSFWI
;
A
#
# COMPACT_ATOMS: atom_id res chain seq x y z
N MET A 1 -39.43 14.93 -0.57
CA MET A 1 -38.98 14.36 -1.86
C MET A 1 -37.61 14.88 -2.34
N ALA A 2 -37.24 16.15 -2.14
CA ALA A 2 -35.94 16.68 -2.59
C ALA A 2 -34.72 16.10 -1.83
N ALA A 3 -34.84 15.89 -0.51
CA ALA A 3 -33.77 15.30 0.31
C ALA A 3 -33.41 13.86 -0.12
N THR A 4 -34.43 13.06 -0.45
CA THR A 4 -34.28 11.67 -0.91
C THR A 4 -33.59 11.57 -2.27
N ARG A 5 -33.83 12.55 -3.17
CA ARG A 5 -33.18 12.63 -4.49
C ARG A 5 -31.71 13.05 -4.39
N LYS A 6 -31.38 13.96 -3.47
CA LYS A 6 -30.00 14.42 -3.22
C LYS A 6 -29.14 13.32 -2.57
N LEU A 7 -29.71 12.58 -1.61
CA LEU A 7 -29.08 11.38 -1.03
C LEU A 7 -28.85 10.30 -2.09
N ARG A 8 -29.84 10.01 -2.93
CA ARG A 8 -29.68 9.02 -4.02
C ARG A 8 -28.55 9.42 -4.99
N GLY A 9 -28.51 10.68 -5.46
CA GLY A 9 -27.42 11.13 -6.34
C GLY A 9 -26.03 11.08 -5.69
N PHE A 10 -25.93 11.33 -4.38
CA PHE A 10 -24.69 11.16 -3.64
C PHE A 10 -24.25 9.69 -3.53
N LEU A 11 -25.19 8.78 -3.24
CA LEU A 11 -24.92 7.34 -3.16
C LEU A 11 -24.56 6.75 -4.52
N ASP A 12 -25.24 7.17 -5.58
CA ASP A 12 -24.96 6.73 -6.96
C ASP A 12 -23.57 7.22 -7.42
N GLY A 13 -23.22 8.47 -7.10
CA GLY A 13 -21.88 9.02 -7.35
C GLY A 13 -20.78 8.26 -6.62
N LYS A 14 -21.02 7.90 -5.35
CA LYS A 14 -20.10 7.07 -4.55
C LYS A 14 -19.94 5.67 -5.14
N ASN A 15 -21.05 4.98 -5.46
CA ASN A 15 -21.02 3.63 -6.04
C ASN A 15 -20.28 3.58 -7.40
N ASN A 16 -20.45 4.60 -8.23
CA ASN A 16 -19.74 4.70 -9.51
C ASN A 16 -18.23 4.90 -9.30
N TYR A 17 -17.84 5.69 -8.31
CA TYR A 17 -16.44 5.91 -7.96
C TYR A 17 -15.77 4.62 -7.48
N ASP A 18 -16.42 3.91 -6.56
CA ASP A 18 -15.94 2.64 -6.01
C ASP A 18 -15.79 1.61 -7.14
N THR A 19 -16.76 1.54 -8.05
CA THR A 19 -16.71 0.66 -9.24
C THR A 19 -15.52 1.00 -10.16
N ASN A 20 -15.25 2.29 -10.38
CA ASN A 20 -14.12 2.75 -11.20
C ASN A 20 -12.75 2.46 -10.54
N GLN A 21 -12.68 2.58 -9.21
CA GLN A 21 -11.48 2.24 -8.44
C GLN A 21 -11.22 0.73 -8.51
N VAL A 22 -12.22 -0.11 -8.27
CA VAL A 22 -12.13 -1.58 -8.41
C VAL A 22 -11.63 -1.97 -9.80
N THR A 23 -12.19 -1.36 -10.85
CA THR A 23 -11.76 -1.59 -12.23
C THR A 23 -10.29 -1.21 -12.44
N SER A 24 -9.85 -0.08 -11.87
CA SER A 24 -8.46 0.35 -11.96
C SER A 24 -7.51 -0.59 -11.21
N ILE A 25 -7.92 -1.11 -10.05
CA ILE A 25 -7.17 -2.11 -9.29
C ILE A 25 -7.03 -3.39 -10.09
N GLN A 26 -8.11 -3.93 -10.64
CA GLN A 26 -8.08 -5.16 -11.45
C GLN A 26 -7.24 -5.01 -12.72
N LYS A 27 -7.25 -3.83 -13.35
CA LYS A 27 -6.39 -3.55 -14.51
C LYS A 27 -4.93 -3.35 -14.12
N ALA A 28 -4.64 -2.87 -12.91
CA ALA A 28 -3.28 -2.66 -12.44
C ALA A 28 -2.62 -3.93 -11.88
N VAL A 29 -3.40 -4.75 -11.17
CA VAL A 29 -3.02 -5.99 -10.51
C VAL A 29 -3.67 -7.15 -11.27
N ASN A 30 -3.01 -7.59 -12.34
CA ASN A 30 -3.45 -8.66 -13.21
C ASN A 30 -2.33 -9.69 -13.43
N LYS A 31 -2.64 -10.78 -14.14
CA LYS A 31 -1.70 -11.88 -14.40
C LYS A 31 -0.80 -11.65 -15.63
N GLU A 32 -1.06 -10.62 -16.42
CA GLU A 32 -0.32 -10.37 -17.66
C GLU A 32 1.11 -9.91 -17.35
N GLU A 33 2.10 -10.44 -18.05
CA GLU A 33 3.51 -10.05 -17.89
C GLU A 33 3.85 -8.78 -18.67
N ASN A 34 3.12 -7.71 -18.38
CA ASN A 34 3.36 -6.39 -18.93
C ASN A 34 3.51 -5.35 -17.81
N PRO A 35 4.20 -4.23 -18.07
CA PRO A 35 4.28 -3.14 -17.10
C PRO A 35 2.87 -2.67 -16.71
N THR A 36 2.65 -2.46 -15.41
CA THR A 36 1.41 -1.89 -14.91
C THR A 36 1.20 -0.49 -15.52
N LYS A 37 0.06 -0.27 -16.17
CA LYS A 37 -0.21 1.03 -16.82
C LYS A 37 -0.31 2.14 -15.77
N ILE A 38 0.51 3.17 -15.93
CA ILE A 38 0.63 4.31 -15.00
C ILE A 38 -0.72 4.96 -14.70
N LYS A 39 -1.61 5.06 -15.69
CA LYS A 39 -2.95 5.64 -15.51
C LYS A 39 -3.78 4.91 -14.45
N HIS A 40 -3.66 3.59 -14.33
CA HIS A 40 -4.41 2.82 -13.34
C HIS A 40 -3.83 3.03 -11.94
N VAL A 41 -2.51 3.01 -11.79
CA VAL A 41 -1.85 3.31 -10.50
C VAL A 41 -2.19 4.72 -10.03
N ARG A 42 -2.11 5.72 -10.92
CA ARG A 42 -2.50 7.09 -10.61
C ARG A 42 -3.96 7.20 -10.18
N SER A 43 -4.87 6.52 -10.88
CA SER A 43 -6.27 6.50 -10.49
C SER A 43 -6.45 5.92 -9.09
N ILE A 44 -5.78 4.82 -8.77
CA ILE A 44 -5.84 4.20 -7.43
C ILE A 44 -5.36 5.17 -6.35
N ILE A 45 -4.22 5.83 -6.56
CA ILE A 45 -3.66 6.83 -5.63
C ILE A 45 -4.66 7.97 -5.41
N ILE A 46 -5.20 8.57 -6.48
CA ILE A 46 -6.21 9.64 -6.38
C ILE A 46 -7.44 9.15 -5.61
N SER A 47 -7.87 7.91 -5.85
CA SER A 47 -8.99 7.32 -5.12
C SER A 47 -8.75 7.17 -3.63
N THR A 48 -7.51 6.90 -3.21
CA THR A 48 -7.20 6.85 -1.78
C THR A 48 -7.41 8.20 -1.08
N HIS A 49 -7.10 9.31 -1.76
CA HIS A 49 -7.34 10.67 -1.24
C HIS A 49 -8.82 11.02 -1.21
N HIS A 50 -9.59 10.58 -2.21
CA HIS A 50 -11.04 10.78 -2.22
C HIS A 50 -11.75 9.96 -1.13
N GLU A 51 -11.34 8.71 -0.90
CA GLU A 51 -11.91 7.84 0.14
C GLU A 51 -11.32 8.07 1.53
N GLN A 52 -10.28 8.92 1.65
CA GLN A 52 -9.55 9.20 2.89
C GLN A 52 -8.90 7.95 3.52
N GLY A 53 -8.46 7.00 2.70
CA GLY A 53 -7.96 5.71 3.14
C GLY A 53 -7.69 4.76 1.98
N SER A 54 -7.63 3.47 2.26
CA SER A 54 -7.35 2.42 1.26
C SER A 54 -8.30 1.22 1.37
N SER A 55 -9.51 1.45 1.88
CA SER A 55 -10.51 0.40 2.12
C SER A 55 -10.87 -0.35 0.85
N THR A 56 -11.16 0.37 -0.24
CA THR A 56 -11.52 -0.23 -1.53
C THR A 56 -10.34 -0.99 -2.15
N PHE A 57 -9.11 -0.46 -2.00
CA PHE A 57 -7.90 -1.15 -2.42
C PHE A 57 -7.77 -2.51 -1.74
N TRP A 58 -7.78 -2.54 -0.41
CA TRP A 58 -7.59 -3.77 0.36
C TRP A 58 -8.72 -4.78 0.18
N SER A 59 -9.98 -4.33 0.19
CA SER A 59 -11.14 -5.20 -0.04
C SER A 59 -11.17 -5.84 -1.44
N THR A 60 -10.49 -5.22 -2.41
CA THR A 60 -10.33 -5.77 -3.77
C THR A 60 -9.17 -6.76 -3.85
N VAL A 61 -7.97 -6.37 -3.39
CA VAL A 61 -6.76 -7.20 -3.53
C VAL A 61 -6.79 -8.47 -2.66
N CYS A 62 -7.47 -8.44 -1.50
CA CYS A 62 -7.64 -9.62 -0.65
C CYS A 62 -8.47 -10.74 -1.33
N LYS A 63 -9.19 -10.44 -2.42
CA LYS A 63 -9.95 -11.43 -3.20
C LYS A 63 -9.13 -12.03 -4.35
N LEU A 64 -7.93 -11.51 -4.61
CA LEU A 64 -7.08 -11.96 -5.70
C LEU A 64 -6.25 -13.19 -5.26
N PRO A 65 -6.02 -14.17 -6.14
CA PRO A 65 -5.22 -15.36 -5.83
C PRO A 65 -3.71 -15.07 -5.94
N LEU A 66 -3.20 -14.21 -5.06
CA LEU A 66 -1.82 -13.70 -5.14
C LEU A 66 -0.78 -14.81 -4.99
N GLN A 67 -1.04 -15.83 -4.19
CA GLN A 67 -0.15 -16.98 -3.99
C GLN A 67 0.00 -17.88 -5.23
N SER A 68 -0.91 -17.78 -6.20
CA SER A 68 -0.97 -18.67 -7.37
C SER A 68 -0.42 -18.05 -8.65
N SER A 69 0.01 -16.78 -8.62
CA SER A 69 0.51 -16.09 -9.82
C SER A 69 1.61 -15.10 -9.46
N GLY A 70 2.81 -15.37 -9.97
CA GLY A 70 4.01 -14.56 -9.74
C GLY A 70 3.85 -13.11 -10.20
N PRO A 71 3.51 -12.87 -11.48
CA PRO A 71 3.29 -11.52 -12.00
C PRO A 71 2.20 -10.76 -11.23
N LEU A 72 1.13 -11.45 -10.84
CA LEU A 72 0.02 -10.86 -10.08
C LEU A 72 0.48 -10.37 -8.70
N CYS A 73 1.22 -11.21 -7.96
CA CYS A 73 1.75 -10.84 -6.66
C CYS A 73 2.78 -9.71 -6.75
N TRP A 74 3.66 -9.75 -7.76
CA TRP A 74 4.63 -8.68 -7.98
C TRP A 74 3.93 -7.34 -8.25
N LYS A 75 2.91 -7.34 -9.13
CA LYS A 75 2.11 -6.14 -9.43
C LYS A 75 1.34 -5.65 -8.22
N PHE A 76 0.82 -6.55 -7.39
CA PHE A 76 0.24 -6.19 -6.10
C PHE A 76 1.27 -5.44 -5.23
N CYS A 77 2.47 -6.00 -5.06
CA CYS A 77 3.53 -5.38 -4.26
C CYS A 77 3.91 -4.00 -4.81
N HIS A 78 4.02 -3.88 -6.14
CA HIS A 78 4.28 -2.62 -6.82
C HIS A 78 3.21 -1.56 -6.52
N VAL A 79 1.93 -1.90 -6.68
CA VAL A 79 0.83 -0.96 -6.46
C VAL A 79 0.70 -0.62 -4.97
N LEU A 80 0.84 -1.60 -4.06
CA LEU A 80 0.82 -1.35 -2.62
C LEU A 80 1.96 -0.42 -2.19
N HIS A 81 3.18 -0.62 -2.71
CA HIS A 81 4.31 0.29 -2.47
C HIS A 81 3.94 1.73 -2.88
N LYS A 82 3.35 1.90 -4.06
CA LYS A 82 2.89 3.21 -4.54
C LYS A 82 1.80 3.82 -3.69
N VAL A 83 0.82 3.03 -3.24
CA VAL A 83 -0.25 3.47 -2.33
C VAL A 83 0.31 3.93 -0.98
N ILE A 84 1.25 3.19 -0.38
CA ILE A 84 1.89 3.57 0.88
C ILE A 84 2.70 4.87 0.72
N ARG A 85 3.35 5.05 -0.44
CA ARG A 85 4.25 6.18 -0.70
C ARG A 85 3.53 7.48 -1.05
N GLU A 86 2.48 7.40 -1.87
CA GLU A 86 1.87 8.54 -2.56
C GLU A 86 0.35 8.68 -2.28
N GLY A 87 -0.25 7.69 -1.64
CA GLY A 87 -1.67 7.69 -1.26
C GLY A 87 -1.97 8.59 -0.06
N HIS A 88 -3.22 8.55 0.39
CA HIS A 88 -3.64 9.24 1.60
C HIS A 88 -2.85 8.76 2.83
N ASN A 89 -2.62 9.63 3.82
CA ASN A 89 -1.85 9.27 5.03
C ASN A 89 -2.44 8.05 5.76
N ASN A 90 -3.77 7.90 5.74
CA ASN A 90 -4.45 6.74 6.33
C ASN A 90 -4.12 5.42 5.63
N CYS A 91 -3.63 5.41 4.39
CA CYS A 91 -3.25 4.19 3.70
C CYS A 91 -2.19 3.39 4.46
N ILE A 92 -1.26 4.07 5.14
CA ILE A 92 -0.23 3.42 5.96
C ILE A 92 -0.90 2.70 7.14
N PHE A 93 -1.73 3.41 7.90
CA PHE A 93 -2.45 2.86 9.06
C PHE A 93 -3.42 1.74 8.67
N ASP A 94 -4.17 1.94 7.59
CA ASP A 94 -5.05 0.94 7.00
C ASP A 94 -4.31 -0.31 6.56
N SER A 95 -3.05 -0.19 6.14
CA SER A 95 -2.23 -1.33 5.71
C SER A 95 -1.66 -2.12 6.89
N MET A 96 -1.56 -1.52 8.09
CA MET A 96 -0.99 -2.19 9.27
C MET A 96 -1.78 -3.43 9.69
N ARG A 97 -3.10 -3.47 9.47
CA ARG A 97 -3.93 -4.64 9.78
C ARG A 97 -3.63 -5.86 8.90
N TYR A 98 -2.86 -5.68 7.82
CA TYR A 98 -2.48 -6.75 6.90
C TYR A 98 -1.02 -7.21 7.07
N LEU A 99 -0.29 -6.74 8.10
CA LEU A 99 1.11 -7.11 8.35
C LEU A 99 1.32 -8.63 8.39
N THR A 100 0.57 -9.33 9.22
CA THR A 100 0.65 -10.81 9.34
C THR A 100 0.34 -11.50 8.02
N TRP A 101 -0.65 -10.99 7.28
CA TRP A 101 -1.01 -11.55 5.97
C TRP A 101 0.10 -11.36 4.92
N LEU A 102 0.78 -10.21 4.92
CA LEU A 102 1.95 -9.96 4.07
C LEU A 102 3.14 -10.86 4.44
N GLU A 103 3.39 -11.05 5.74
CA GLU A 103 4.42 -11.96 6.25
C GLU A 103 4.15 -13.40 5.83
N ASP A 104 2.92 -13.88 5.96
CA ASP A 104 2.55 -15.24 5.59
C ASP A 104 2.62 -15.44 4.07
N LEU A 105 2.16 -14.46 3.28
CA LEU A 105 2.33 -14.49 1.82
C LEU A 105 3.81 -14.50 1.43
N SER A 106 4.67 -13.75 2.15
CA SER A 106 6.12 -13.76 1.95
C SER A 106 6.72 -15.13 2.23
N LYS A 107 6.29 -15.82 3.29
CA LYS A 107 6.75 -17.17 3.64
C LYS A 107 6.37 -18.17 2.53
N VAL A 108 5.12 -18.12 2.06
CA VAL A 108 4.67 -18.96 0.93
C VAL A 108 5.60 -18.81 -0.28
N TRP A 109 5.91 -17.57 -0.68
CA TRP A 109 6.80 -17.32 -1.81
C TRP A 109 8.26 -17.72 -1.55
N SER A 110 8.73 -17.68 -0.30
CA SER A 110 10.09 -18.11 0.06
C SER A 110 10.31 -19.63 -0.09
N HIS A 111 9.24 -20.42 -0.04
CA HIS A 111 9.29 -21.86 -0.29
C HIS A 111 9.29 -22.22 -1.78
N LEU A 112 9.12 -21.24 -2.67
CA LEU A 112 9.18 -21.41 -4.12
C LEU A 112 10.54 -20.89 -4.60
N PRO A 113 11.55 -21.76 -4.80
CA PRO A 113 12.92 -21.30 -5.07
C PRO A 113 13.12 -20.75 -6.49
N GLU A 114 12.18 -21.00 -7.41
CA GLU A 114 12.29 -20.64 -8.83
C GLU A 114 11.37 -19.48 -9.23
N ASN A 115 11.67 -18.89 -10.39
CA ASN A 115 10.86 -17.86 -11.04
C ASN A 115 10.62 -16.63 -10.13
N PHE A 116 9.34 -16.32 -9.88
CA PHE A 116 8.92 -15.16 -9.11
C PHE A 116 9.07 -15.32 -7.60
N GLY A 117 9.41 -16.51 -7.09
CA GLY A 117 9.42 -16.77 -5.66
C GLY A 117 10.37 -15.88 -4.87
N PRO A 118 11.67 -15.84 -5.19
CA PRO A 118 12.61 -14.95 -4.52
C PRO A 118 12.19 -13.48 -4.59
N VAL A 119 11.83 -12.97 -5.77
CA VAL A 119 11.48 -11.54 -5.93
C VAL A 119 10.21 -11.16 -5.15
N ASN A 120 9.18 -12.01 -5.16
CA ASN A 120 7.95 -11.76 -4.42
C ASN A 120 8.17 -11.85 -2.90
N ALA A 121 8.92 -12.85 -2.43
CA ALA A 121 9.26 -12.98 -1.02
C ALA A 121 10.02 -11.75 -0.51
N HIS A 122 11.07 -11.32 -1.22
CA HIS A 122 11.84 -10.14 -0.80
C HIS A 122 11.03 -8.85 -0.87
N TYR A 123 10.17 -8.68 -1.88
CA TYR A 123 9.35 -7.48 -2.00
C TYR A 123 8.28 -7.41 -0.89
N LEU A 124 7.61 -8.53 -0.60
CA LEU A 124 6.66 -8.61 0.52
C LEU A 124 7.34 -8.32 1.86
N LYS A 125 8.52 -8.90 2.11
CA LYS A 125 9.32 -8.60 3.30
C LYS A 125 9.68 -7.12 3.39
N MET A 126 10.11 -6.50 2.28
CA MET A 126 10.40 -5.06 2.24
C MET A 126 9.15 -4.22 2.57
N LEU A 127 7.97 -4.61 2.09
CA LEU A 127 6.71 -3.93 2.41
C LEU A 127 6.33 -4.07 3.88
N THR A 128 6.47 -5.27 4.45
CA THR A 128 6.27 -5.53 5.88
C THR A 128 7.20 -4.66 6.73
N ASN A 129 8.50 -4.66 6.43
CA ASN A 129 9.49 -3.86 7.16
C ASN A 129 9.14 -2.37 7.09
N ARG A 130 8.74 -1.87 5.91
CA ARG A 130 8.31 -0.47 5.74
C ARG A 130 7.10 -0.13 6.61
N LEU A 131 6.09 -0.99 6.66
CA LEU A 131 4.90 -0.76 7.49
C LEU A 131 5.24 -0.84 8.99
N THR A 132 6.13 -1.76 9.39
CA THR A 132 6.63 -1.86 10.76
C THR A 132 7.43 -0.63 11.18
N PHE A 133 8.24 -0.06 10.28
CA PHE A 133 8.93 1.21 10.49
C PHE A 133 7.92 2.34 10.74
N HIS A 134 6.90 2.48 9.90
CA HIS A 134 5.88 3.52 10.10
C HIS A 134 5.03 3.30 11.36
N LYS A 135 4.87 2.07 11.84
CA LYS A 135 4.23 1.78 13.13
C LYS A 135 5.03 2.36 14.30
N LYS A 136 6.36 2.35 14.22
CA LYS A 136 7.25 2.97 15.22
C LYS A 136 7.37 4.48 15.04
N HIS A 137 7.34 4.96 13.80
CA HIS A 137 7.56 6.36 13.45
C HIS A 137 6.38 6.98 12.68
N ILE A 138 5.23 7.08 13.34
CA ILE A 138 3.96 7.54 12.73
C ILE A 138 4.01 8.95 12.10
N LYS A 139 4.93 9.80 12.55
CA LYS A 139 5.10 11.17 12.03
C LYS A 139 5.81 11.20 10.68
N ILE A 140 6.45 10.10 10.26
CA ILE A 140 7.23 10.06 9.03
C ILE A 140 6.31 9.81 7.84
N PRO A 141 6.38 10.66 6.80
CA PRO A 141 5.55 10.50 5.62
C PRO A 141 5.97 9.28 4.80
N GLY A 142 5.02 8.66 4.08
CA GLY A 142 5.25 7.44 3.30
C GLY A 142 6.29 7.58 2.17
N ASN A 143 6.50 8.80 1.67
CA ASN A 143 7.54 9.13 0.69
C ASN A 143 8.95 9.23 1.28
N LEU A 144 9.08 9.21 2.62
CA LEU A 144 10.32 9.34 3.37
C LEU A 144 11.05 10.68 3.16
N GLU A 145 10.36 11.69 2.66
CA GLU A 145 10.90 13.05 2.58
C GLU A 145 10.70 13.74 3.93
N ILE A 146 11.74 13.65 4.78
CA ILE A 146 11.72 14.17 6.15
C ILE A 146 12.45 15.52 6.15
N LYS A 147 11.82 16.53 6.74
CA LYS A 147 12.47 17.83 6.99
C LYS A 147 13.40 17.72 8.20
N ASP A 148 14.54 18.41 8.18
CA ASP A 148 15.53 18.38 9.26
C ASP A 148 14.94 18.68 10.65
N GLN A 149 13.98 19.60 10.73
CA GLN A 149 13.27 19.92 11.96
C GLN A 149 12.52 18.70 12.53
N LEU A 150 11.75 18.01 11.70
CA LEU A 150 10.99 16.83 12.10
C LEU A 150 11.95 15.67 12.44
N LEU A 151 13.05 15.54 11.71
CA LEU A 151 14.07 14.53 11.99
C LEU A 151 14.67 14.75 13.38
N ALA A 152 15.09 15.98 13.68
CA ALA A 152 15.67 16.34 14.97
C ALA A 152 14.67 16.14 16.13
N GLU A 153 13.39 16.45 15.91
CA GLU A 153 12.32 16.17 16.87
C GLU A 153 12.15 14.66 17.14
N ILE A 154 12.21 13.82 16.11
CA ILE A 154 12.05 12.36 16.23
C ILE A 154 13.27 11.74 16.91
N THR A 155 14.47 12.27 16.66
CA THR A 155 15.74 11.75 17.19
C THR A 155 16.15 12.38 18.52
N GLY A 156 15.35 13.30 19.07
CA GLY A 156 15.62 13.96 20.34
C GLY A 156 16.84 14.88 20.32
N HIS A 157 17.26 15.34 19.13
CA HIS A 157 18.47 16.17 18.92
C HIS A 157 19.80 15.52 19.36
N GLU A 158 19.83 14.19 19.56
CA GLU A 158 21.00 13.47 20.07
C GLU A 158 21.56 12.48 19.06
N ALA A 159 22.89 12.34 19.00
CA ALA A 159 23.59 11.42 18.09
C ALA A 159 23.07 9.97 18.21
N ASN A 160 22.73 9.53 19.43
CA ASN A 160 22.18 8.20 19.65
C ASN A 160 20.79 8.03 19.00
N GLY A 161 19.94 9.05 19.07
CA GLY A 161 18.62 9.01 18.42
C GLY A 161 18.73 8.93 16.90
N TYR A 162 19.70 9.62 16.29
CA TYR A 162 19.98 9.47 14.85
C TYR A 162 20.46 8.06 14.49
N PHE A 163 21.30 7.46 15.33
CA PHE A 163 21.79 6.10 15.13
C PHE A 163 20.66 5.06 15.23
N GLU A 164 19.86 5.10 16.29
CA GLU A 164 18.69 4.22 16.48
C GLU A 164 17.68 4.37 15.33
N PHE A 165 17.45 5.61 14.87
CA PHE A 165 16.60 5.89 13.73
C PHE A 165 17.16 5.30 12.42
N ALA A 166 18.47 5.38 12.19
CA ALA A 166 19.10 4.78 11.02
C ALA A 166 19.01 3.24 11.04
N LEU A 167 19.13 2.64 12.22
CA LEU A 167 19.00 1.19 12.40
C LEU A 167 17.56 0.71 12.16
N SER A 168 16.54 1.51 12.49
CA SER A 168 15.14 1.11 12.33
C SER A 168 14.71 0.92 10.87
N PHE A 169 15.48 1.42 9.91
CA PHE A 169 15.30 1.16 8.47
C PHE A 169 15.83 -0.21 8.01
N TRP A 170 16.77 -0.80 8.74
CA TRP A 170 17.50 -2.01 8.33
C TRP A 170 16.96 -3.30 8.95
N ILE A 171 15.97 -3.20 9.85
CA ILE A 171 15.31 -4.33 10.53
C ILE A 171 13.97 -4.62 9.83
#